data_AF-A0A9E2Z1M2-F1
#
_entry.id   AF-A0A9E2Z1M2-F1
#
_cell.length_a   1.000
_cell.length_b   1.000
_cell.length_c   1.000
_cell.angle_alpha   90.00
_cell.angle_beta   90.00
_cell.angle_gamma   90.00
#
_symmetry.space_group_name_H-M   'P 1'
#
loop_
_entity.id
_entity.type
_entity.pdbx_description
1 polymer ?
#
loop_
_entity_poly.entity_id
_entity_poly.type
_entity_poly.pdbx_seq_one_letter_code
_entity_poly.pdbx_strand_id
1 'polypeptide(L)' 'MSDARYETLKLETPMAGVLVVTLSRPEVRNAINTRMGEE' A
#
# COMPACT_ATOMS: atom_id res chain seq x y z
N MET A 1 -14.65 -2.74 7.56
CA MET A 1 -13.31 -2.75 6.93
C MET A 1 -13.19 -1.44 6.19
N SER A 2 -12.30 -0.55 6.63
CA SER A 2 -12.16 0.78 6.05
C SER A 2 -11.59 0.67 4.64
N ASP A 3 -12.37 1.06 3.64
CA ASP A 3 -11.98 1.32 2.24
C ASP A 3 -11.06 2.56 2.17
N ALA A 4 -9.98 2.58 2.94
CA ALA A 4 -8.96 3.60 2.80
C ALA A 4 -8.24 3.32 1.48
N ARG A 5 -8.53 4.15 0.47
CA ARG A 5 -7.85 4.11 -0.82
C ARG A 5 -6.51 4.81 -0.67
N TYR A 6 -5.44 4.04 -0.60
CA TYR A 6 -4.07 4.53 -0.58
C TYR A 6 -3.60 4.78 -2.01
N GLU A 7 -2.83 5.84 -2.21
CA GLU A 7 -2.28 6.20 -3.52
C GLU A 7 -1.02 5.38 -3.81
N THR A 8 -0.21 5.12 -2.78
CA THR A 8 1.12 4.52 -2.94
C THR A 8 1.22 3.09 -2.42
N LEU A 9 0.23 2.62 -1.68
CA LEU A 9 0.15 1.27 -1.12
C LEU A 9 -1.08 0.52 -1.65
N LYS A 10 -0.93 -0.79 -1.90
CA LYS A 10 -2.05 -1.71 -2.14
C LYS A 10 -2.13 -2.68 -0.96
N LEU A 11 -3.33 -2.81 -0.39
CA LEU A 11 -3.60 -3.66 0.77
C LEU A 11 -4.46 -4.86 0.37
N GLU A 12 -4.05 -6.06 0.77
CA GLU A 12 -4.78 -7.29 0.53
C GLU A 12 -4.79 -8.17 1.78
N THR A 13 -5.93 -8.76 2.12
CA THR A 13 -6.08 -9.64 3.29
C THR A 13 -6.34 -11.07 2.82
N PRO A 14 -5.31 -11.82 2.40
CA PRO A 14 -5.49 -13.14 1.78
C PRO A 14 -6.05 -14.20 2.74
N MET A 15 -5.88 -14.00 4.04
CA MET A 15 -6.42 -14.84 5.10
C MET A 15 -6.61 -14.05 6.40
N ALA A 16 -7.40 -14.58 7.32
CA ALA A 16 -7.67 -13.93 8.60
C ALA A 16 -6.37 -13.67 9.38
N GLY A 17 -6.19 -12.41 9.81
CA GLY A 17 -5.01 -12.00 10.59
C GLY A 17 -3.76 -11.70 9.77
N VAL A 18 -3.79 -11.82 8.44
CA VAL A 18 -2.65 -11.49 7.56
C VAL A 18 -3.01 -10.32 6.65
N LEU A 19 -2.18 -9.27 6.66
CA LEU A 19 -2.26 -8.14 5.74
C LEU A 19 -1.01 -8.12 4.85
N VAL A 20 -1.21 -8.22 3.54
CA VAL A 20 -0.17 -8.01 2.53
C VAL A 20 -0.20 -6.55 2.12
N VAL A 21 0.94 -5.86 2.31
CA VAL A 21 1.15 -4.47 1.90
C VAL A 21 2.11 -4.46 0.72
N THR A 22 1.63 -3.99 -0.43
CA THR A 22 2.43 -3.90 -1.67
C THR A 22 2.69 -2.44 -2.00
N LEU A 23 3.94 -2.08 -2.29
CA LEU A 23 4.28 -0.77 -2.83
C LEU A 23 3.76 -0.67 -4.27
N SER A 24 2.93 0.34 -4.54
CA SER A 24 2.11 0.43 -5.76
C SER A 24 2.54 1.59 -6.68
N ARG A 25 3.86 1.81 -6.81
CA ARG A 25 4.45 2.84 -7.68
C ARG A 25 5.53 2.25 -8.62
N PRO A 26 5.19 1.22 -9.41
CA PRO A 26 6.17 0.49 -10.22
C PRO A 26 6.85 1.36 -11.28
N GLU A 27 6.17 2.39 -11.78
CA GLU A 27 6.66 3.35 -12.77
C GLU A 27 7.91 4.12 -12.30
N VAL A 28 8.08 4.25 -10.98
CA VAL A 28 9.29 4.82 -10.36
C VAL A 28 10.03 3.81 -9.49
N ARG A 29 9.91 2.51 -9.79
CA ARG A 29 10.55 1.41 -9.05
C ARG A 29 10.27 1.45 -7.54
N ASN A 30 9.05 1.85 -7.16
CA ASN A 30 8.60 1.95 -5.77
C ASN A 30 9.48 2.86 -4.89
N ALA A 31 10.04 3.92 -5.47
CA ALA A 31 10.76 4.93 -4.69
C ALA A 31 9.85 5.53 -3.60
N ILE A 32 10.37 5.60 -2.38
CA ILE A 32 9.67 6.18 -1.23
C ILE A 32 9.58 7.69 -1.40
N ASN A 33 8.39 8.25 -1.22
CA ASN A 33 8.15 9.70 -1.21
C ASN A 33 7.42 10.10 0.09
N THR A 34 7.19 11.40 0.28
CA THR A 34 6.52 11.92 1.48
C THR A 34 5.11 11.37 1.66
N ARG A 35 4.33 11.26 0.57
CA ARG A 35 2.96 10.69 0.63
C ARG A 35 2.98 9.26 1.18
N MET A 36 3.88 8.41 0.70
CA MET A 36 4.02 7.03 1.20
C MET A 36 4.43 6.98 2.68
N GLY A 37 5.17 7.98 3.18
CA GLY A 37 5.49 8.06 4.61
C GLY A 37 4.31 8.46 5.49
N GLU A 38 3.26 9.06 4.92
CA GLU A 38 2.02 9.43 5.60
C GLU A 38 0.95 8.31 5.55
N GLU A 39 1.13 7.34 4.64
CA GLU A 39 0.25 6.19 4.42
C GLU A 39 0.62 4.99 5.29
#